data_AF-A0A1M2W435-F1
#
_entry.id   AF-A0A1M2W435-F1
#
_cell.length_a   1.000
_cell.length_b   1.000
_cell.length_c   1.000
_cell.angle_alpha   90.00
_cell.angle_beta   90.00
_cell.angle_gamma   90.00
#
_symmetry.space_group_name_H-M   'P 1'
#
loop_
_entity.id
_entity.type
_entity.pdbx_description
1 polymer ?
#
loop_
_entity_poly.entity_id
_entity_poly.type
_entity_poly.pdbx_seq_one_letter_code
_entity_poly.pdbx_strand_id
1 'polypeptide(L)'
;MFHGILLASSLLALASQAFAQAPIYGQCDYSQCIPGAASEPASTAPVATITPTPVPPSPTVTVPQGPTTTASGATPTGSQIRADQPPVYHFYLQSDGTKPVLGPEASSGYFTIGSTISLDGADGSKLYLNVDESAATSYKPLTFDAVASTTDWGLEGDTIIATAPRQLNFLACSTSDADVYDVFFQEGNDMPAGTSCTLVTLHLPCLC
;
A
#
# COMPACT_ATOMS: atom_id res chain seq x y z
N MET A 1 5.80 6.04 -66.83
CA MET A 1 6.64 5.18 -65.96
C MET A 1 7.53 6.12 -65.13
N PHE A 2 7.00 6.65 -64.03
CA PHE A 2 7.73 7.56 -63.16
C PHE A 2 8.37 6.76 -62.02
N HIS A 3 9.69 6.83 -61.93
CA HIS A 3 10.51 6.30 -60.84
C HIS A 3 10.41 7.26 -59.65
N GLY A 4 9.98 6.74 -58.50
CA GLY A 4 10.03 7.43 -57.21
C GLY A 4 10.67 6.52 -56.17
N ILE A 5 11.97 6.70 -55.93
CA ILE A 5 12.75 6.05 -54.89
C ILE A 5 12.60 6.90 -53.62
N LEU A 6 11.88 6.39 -52.62
CA LEU A 6 11.80 7.00 -51.29
C LEU A 6 13.05 6.61 -50.50
N LEU A 7 13.93 7.59 -50.21
CA LEU A 7 14.99 7.45 -49.22
C LEU A 7 14.40 7.56 -47.82
N ALA A 8 14.45 6.47 -47.05
CA ALA A 8 14.16 6.47 -45.63
C ALA A 8 15.43 6.84 -44.85
N SER A 9 15.47 8.06 -44.31
CA SER A 9 16.51 8.51 -43.38
C SER A 9 16.37 7.77 -42.05
N SER A 10 17.40 6.98 -41.71
CA SER A 10 17.51 6.31 -40.41
C SER A 10 17.95 7.31 -39.33
N LEU A 11 17.11 7.48 -38.30
CA LEU A 11 17.46 8.19 -37.07
C LEU A 11 18.16 7.20 -36.13
N LEU A 12 19.46 7.39 -35.88
CA LEU A 12 20.22 6.61 -34.89
C LEU A 12 20.26 7.42 -33.59
N ALA A 13 19.44 7.03 -32.60
CA ALA A 13 19.52 7.59 -31.26
C ALA A 13 20.52 6.76 -30.43
N LEU A 14 21.66 7.35 -30.07
CA LEU A 14 22.56 6.81 -29.05
C LEU A 14 21.91 7.03 -27.67
N ALA A 15 21.50 5.93 -27.02
CA ALA A 15 21.15 5.95 -25.60
C ALA A 15 22.41 5.62 -24.78
N SER A 16 22.93 6.61 -24.06
CA SER A 16 23.98 6.43 -23.05
C SER A 16 23.37 5.71 -21.84
N GLN A 17 23.88 4.52 -21.52
CA GLN A 17 23.54 3.81 -20.28
C GLN A 17 24.29 4.47 -19.11
N ALA A 18 23.54 5.10 -18.20
CA ALA A 18 24.04 5.45 -16.88
C ALA A 18 23.82 4.25 -15.95
N PHE A 19 24.90 3.63 -15.48
CA PHE A 19 24.83 2.64 -14.41
C PHE A 19 24.55 3.36 -13.09
N ALA A 20 23.33 3.19 -12.56
CA ALA A 20 23.05 3.52 -11.17
C ALA A 20 23.84 2.54 -10.28
N GLN A 21 24.74 3.05 -9.45
CA GLN A 21 25.36 2.26 -8.40
C GLN A 21 24.29 1.90 -7.37
N ALA A 22 24.12 0.60 -7.12
CA ALA A 22 23.24 0.10 -6.07
C ALA A 22 23.71 0.63 -4.70
N PRO A 23 22.80 1.09 -3.82
CA PRO A 23 23.17 1.39 -2.45
C PRO A 23 23.65 0.12 -1.76
N ILE A 24 24.78 0.23 -1.05
CA ILE A 24 25.25 -0.79 -0.13
C ILE A 24 24.20 -0.88 0.99
N TYR A 25 23.33 -1.88 0.93
CA TYR A 25 22.49 -2.24 2.06
C TYR A 25 23.42 -2.78 3.15
N GLY A 26 23.57 -2.01 4.23
CA GLY A 26 24.24 -2.46 5.43
C GLY A 26 23.57 -3.74 5.93
N GLN A 27 24.36 -4.75 6.26
CA GLN A 27 23.88 -5.93 6.97
C GLN A 27 23.26 -5.49 8.29
N CYS A 28 21.97 -5.76 8.45
CA CYS A 28 21.32 -5.74 9.76
C CYS A 28 21.61 -7.08 10.44
N ASP A 29 22.71 -7.15 11.17
CA ASP A 29 22.92 -8.23 12.13
C ASP A 29 22.02 -7.98 13.36
N TYR A 30 21.55 -9.08 13.93
CA TYR A 30 20.50 -9.15 14.93
C TYR A 30 20.85 -8.28 16.16
N SER A 31 19.90 -7.42 16.54
CA SER A 31 19.84 -6.55 17.73
C SER A 31 20.49 -5.15 17.64
N GLN A 32 19.58 -4.15 17.69
CA GLN A 32 19.75 -2.72 18.01
C GLN A 32 20.08 -1.75 16.85
N CYS A 33 19.03 -1.19 16.24
CA CYS A 33 19.16 0.06 15.50
C CYS A 33 19.33 1.23 16.50
N ILE A 34 20.54 1.79 16.57
CA ILE A 34 20.79 3.09 17.19
C ILE A 34 20.41 4.18 16.17
N PRO A 35 19.62 5.21 16.53
CA PRO A 35 19.34 6.33 15.62
C PRO A 35 20.64 7.07 15.27
N GLY A 36 21.07 6.97 14.01
CA GLY A 36 22.13 7.80 13.46
C GLY A 36 21.61 9.22 13.22
N ALA A 37 22.20 10.20 13.89
CA ALA A 37 21.89 11.61 13.68
C ALA A 37 22.31 12.06 12.27
N ALA A 38 21.34 12.49 11.47
CA ALA A 38 21.60 13.21 10.23
C ALA A 38 22.00 14.65 10.56
N SER A 39 23.18 15.05 10.12
CA SER A 39 23.68 16.42 10.22
C SER A 39 23.08 17.27 9.09
N GLU A 40 22.15 18.19 9.42
CA GLU A 40 21.71 19.23 8.49
C GLU A 40 22.62 20.47 8.55
N PRO A 41 22.91 21.13 7.42
CA PRO A 41 23.63 22.41 7.42
C PRO A 41 22.69 23.56 7.79
N ALA A 42 23.13 24.39 8.74
CA ALA A 42 22.46 25.60 9.19
C ALA A 42 22.39 26.68 8.10
N SER A 43 21.19 27.19 7.83
CA SER A 43 20.96 28.41 7.06
C SER A 43 20.40 29.50 7.98
N THR A 44 21.21 30.52 8.24
CA THR A 44 20.89 31.64 9.13
C THR A 44 20.22 32.76 8.33
N ALA A 45 18.93 32.98 8.57
CA ALA A 45 18.24 34.21 8.17
C ALA A 45 17.62 34.87 9.42
N PRO A 46 17.76 36.20 9.61
CA PRO A 46 17.21 36.89 10.77
C PRO A 46 15.69 37.07 10.64
N VAL A 47 14.94 36.54 11.60
CA VAL A 47 13.49 36.76 11.74
C VAL A 47 13.25 38.07 12.49
N ALA A 48 12.60 39.01 11.82
CA ALA A 48 12.15 40.26 12.42
C ALA A 48 11.01 39.98 13.42
N THR A 49 11.19 40.44 14.66
CA THR A 49 10.15 40.40 15.70
C THR A 49 9.16 41.53 15.47
N ILE A 50 7.93 41.19 15.07
CA ILE A 50 6.78 42.10 15.12
C ILE A 50 5.97 41.81 16.38
N THR A 51 5.87 42.81 17.25
CA THR A 51 5.01 42.79 18.44
C THR A 51 3.54 42.88 18.00
N PRO A 52 2.68 41.90 18.31
CA PRO A 52 1.25 42.02 18.00
C PRO A 52 0.56 42.98 18.99
N THR A 53 -0.19 43.92 18.43
CA THR A 53 -1.10 44.83 19.14
C THR A 53 -2.25 44.02 19.78
N PRO A 54 -2.66 44.30 21.03
CA PRO A 54 -3.77 43.60 21.66
C PRO A 54 -5.10 43.94 20.96
N VAL A 55 -5.78 42.93 20.41
CA VAL A 55 -7.15 43.04 19.89
C VAL A 55 -8.12 42.68 21.02
N PRO A 56 -9.18 43.48 21.26
CA PRO A 56 -10.18 43.17 22.30
C PRO A 56 -10.96 41.88 21.99
N PRO A 57 -11.39 41.12 23.01
CA PRO A 57 -12.10 39.87 22.81
C PRO A 57 -13.49 40.10 22.21
N SER A 58 -13.77 39.42 21.10
CA SER A 58 -15.10 39.29 20.50
C SER A 58 -15.98 38.38 21.39
N PRO A 59 -17.27 38.69 21.60
CA PRO A 59 -18.15 37.83 22.39
C PRO A 59 -18.29 36.45 21.74
N THR A 60 -17.89 35.41 22.48
CA THR A 60 -18.07 34.01 22.10
C THR A 60 -19.54 33.64 22.22
N VAL A 61 -20.22 33.47 21.09
CA VAL A 61 -21.56 32.87 21.05
C VAL A 61 -21.38 31.37 21.31
N THR A 62 -21.65 30.95 22.54
CA THR A 62 -21.69 29.53 22.91
C THR A 62 -22.99 28.95 22.35
N VAL A 63 -22.91 28.29 21.20
CA VAL A 63 -23.99 27.43 20.71
C VAL A 63 -23.92 26.12 21.51
N PRO A 64 -25.02 25.61 22.08
CA PRO A 64 -25.04 24.30 22.70
C PRO A 64 -24.74 23.23 21.65
N GLN A 65 -23.51 22.70 21.63
CA GLN A 65 -23.18 21.53 20.84
C GLN A 65 -23.88 20.33 21.49
N GLY A 66 -24.88 19.79 20.80
CA GLY A 66 -25.51 18.53 21.20
C GLY A 66 -24.46 17.44 21.38
N PRO A 67 -24.72 16.42 22.23
CA PRO A 67 -23.75 15.38 22.51
C PRO A 67 -23.32 14.73 21.20
N THR A 68 -22.04 14.90 20.86
CA THR A 68 -21.42 14.15 19.76
C THR A 68 -21.27 12.73 20.26
N THR A 69 -22.15 11.83 19.82
CA THR A 69 -22.03 10.41 20.12
C THR A 69 -20.87 9.86 19.31
N THR A 70 -19.66 9.92 19.86
CA THR A 70 -18.55 9.10 19.39
C THR A 70 -18.93 7.65 19.71
N ALA A 71 -19.48 6.94 18.73
CA ALA A 71 -19.63 5.50 18.83
C ALA A 71 -18.22 4.91 18.86
N SER A 72 -17.71 4.65 20.06
CA SER A 72 -16.52 3.83 20.25
C SER A 72 -16.94 2.39 20.00
N GLY A 73 -16.87 1.96 18.73
CA GLY A 73 -16.86 0.54 18.40
C GLY A 73 -15.70 -0.15 19.12
N ALA A 74 -15.78 -1.48 19.27
CA ALA A 74 -14.65 -2.21 19.80
C ALA A 74 -13.43 -2.01 18.90
N THR A 75 -12.23 -1.89 19.48
CA THR A 75 -11.00 -1.91 18.70
C THR A 75 -10.97 -3.20 17.87
N PRO A 76 -10.80 -3.12 16.54
CA PRO A 76 -10.69 -4.31 15.70
C PRO A 76 -9.61 -5.23 16.25
N THR A 77 -9.95 -6.51 16.40
CA THR A 77 -8.98 -7.55 16.77
C THR A 77 -8.32 -8.11 15.51
N GLY A 78 -7.12 -8.67 15.64
CA GLY A 78 -6.45 -9.37 14.53
C GLY A 78 -5.04 -8.83 14.26
N SER A 79 -4.47 -9.26 13.14
CA SER A 79 -3.18 -8.81 12.66
C SER A 79 -3.37 -7.92 11.45
N GLN A 80 -2.55 -6.88 11.32
CA GLN A 80 -2.44 -6.18 10.04
C GLN A 80 -1.73 -7.08 9.02
N ILE A 81 -1.83 -6.75 7.75
CA ILE A 81 -1.12 -7.41 6.66
C ILE A 81 -0.45 -6.30 5.85
N ARG A 82 0.83 -6.43 5.50
CA ARG A 82 1.60 -5.39 4.80
C ARG A 82 2.47 -5.95 3.69
N ALA A 83 2.85 -5.11 2.73
CA ALA A 83 3.89 -5.44 1.77
C ALA A 83 5.29 -5.14 2.33
N ASP A 84 6.27 -5.98 1.99
CA ASP A 84 7.65 -5.90 2.46
C ASP A 84 8.64 -5.47 1.36
N GLN A 85 8.16 -5.13 0.16
CA GLN A 85 8.98 -4.58 -0.93
C GLN A 85 8.54 -3.19 -1.41
N PRO A 86 9.47 -2.36 -1.91
CA PRO A 86 9.15 -1.15 -2.67
C PRO A 86 8.31 -1.45 -3.92
N PRO A 87 7.50 -0.50 -4.41
CA PRO A 87 7.31 0.86 -3.90
C PRO A 87 6.35 0.95 -2.69
N VAL A 88 5.75 -0.17 -2.29
CA VAL A 88 4.68 -0.26 -1.29
C VAL A 88 5.18 -0.76 0.08
N TYR A 89 6.46 -0.56 0.37
CA TYR A 89 7.04 -1.01 1.65
C TYR A 89 6.35 -0.31 2.82
N HIS A 90 5.85 -1.08 3.79
CA HIS A 90 4.97 -0.61 4.88
C HIS A 90 3.65 -0.01 4.43
N PHE A 91 3.15 -0.38 3.25
CA PHE A 91 1.74 -0.20 2.94
C PHE A 91 0.96 -1.43 3.39
N TYR A 92 -0.20 -1.18 3.95
CA TYR A 92 -1.03 -2.15 4.64
C TYR A 92 -2.29 -2.45 3.86
N LEU A 93 -2.71 -3.72 3.89
CA LEU A 93 -3.95 -4.17 3.29
C LEU A 93 -5.13 -3.54 4.03
N GLN A 94 -6.04 -2.99 3.26
CA GLN A 94 -7.22 -2.28 3.76
C GLN A 94 -8.34 -2.35 2.73
N SER A 95 -9.53 -1.89 3.13
CA SER A 95 -10.72 -1.89 2.28
C SER A 95 -11.01 -0.49 1.77
N ASP A 96 -11.09 -0.33 0.45
CA ASP A 96 -11.75 0.80 -0.20
C ASP A 96 -13.11 0.32 -0.71
N GLY A 97 -14.15 0.50 0.11
CA GLY A 97 -15.44 -0.16 -0.11
C GLY A 97 -15.33 -1.68 0.02
N THR A 98 -15.57 -2.42 -1.05
CA THR A 98 -15.35 -3.89 -1.13
C THR A 98 -14.05 -4.25 -1.84
N LYS A 99 -13.26 -3.26 -2.26
CA LYS A 99 -12.04 -3.47 -3.01
C LYS A 99 -10.84 -3.47 -2.06
N PRO A 100 -10.04 -4.54 -2.04
CA PRO A 100 -8.76 -4.54 -1.33
C PRO A 100 -7.77 -3.58 -2.01
N VAL A 101 -7.07 -2.80 -1.21
CA VAL A 101 -5.99 -1.90 -1.62
C VAL A 101 -4.85 -1.94 -0.60
N LEU A 102 -3.66 -1.49 -1.01
CA LEU A 102 -2.54 -1.21 -0.12
C LEU A 102 -2.44 0.30 0.10
N GLY A 103 -2.25 0.74 1.34
CA GLY A 103 -1.96 2.16 1.63
C GLY A 103 -1.47 2.40 3.06
N PRO A 104 -1.63 3.61 3.63
CA PRO A 104 -0.98 3.97 4.88
C PRO A 104 -1.45 3.14 6.09
N GLU A 105 -0.57 2.97 7.08
CA GLU A 105 -0.86 2.23 8.32
C GLU A 105 -2.09 2.75 9.06
N ALA A 106 -2.30 4.07 9.04
CA ALA A 106 -3.38 4.74 9.77
C ALA A 106 -4.79 4.27 9.35
N SER A 107 -4.92 3.73 8.14
CA SER A 107 -6.17 3.20 7.59
C SER A 107 -6.15 1.68 7.38
N SER A 108 -5.09 1.00 7.85
CA SER A 108 -4.93 -0.45 7.77
C SER A 108 -6.15 -1.21 8.31
N GLY A 109 -6.47 -2.31 7.63
CA GLY A 109 -7.36 -3.33 8.18
C GLY A 109 -6.68 -4.17 9.27
N TYR A 110 -7.50 -4.79 10.09
CA TYR A 110 -7.10 -5.85 11.02
C TYR A 110 -7.80 -7.15 10.62
N PHE A 111 -7.04 -8.22 10.54
CA PHE A 111 -7.47 -9.46 9.93
C PHE A 111 -7.36 -10.63 10.90
N THR A 112 -8.41 -11.45 10.93
CA THR A 112 -8.32 -12.83 11.43
C THR A 112 -7.85 -13.72 10.28
N ILE A 113 -6.75 -14.45 10.49
CA ILE A 113 -6.11 -15.29 9.47
C ILE A 113 -6.20 -16.77 9.85
N GLY A 114 -6.64 -17.59 8.92
CA GLY A 114 -6.70 -19.04 8.99
C GLY A 114 -6.82 -19.61 7.58
N SER A 115 -7.69 -20.61 7.38
CA SER A 115 -8.04 -21.07 6.02
C SER A 115 -8.78 -20.00 5.21
N THR A 116 -9.34 -18.99 5.88
CA THR A 116 -9.87 -17.76 5.29
C THR A 116 -9.15 -16.56 5.90
N ILE A 117 -9.12 -15.44 5.19
CA ILE A 117 -8.68 -14.15 5.75
C ILE A 117 -9.91 -13.24 5.86
N SER A 118 -10.27 -12.81 7.07
CA SER A 118 -11.40 -11.91 7.29
C SER A 118 -10.95 -10.57 7.85
N LEU A 119 -11.33 -9.48 7.19
CA LEU A 119 -11.31 -8.13 7.72
C LEU A 119 -12.36 -8.01 8.83
N ASP A 120 -11.91 -7.61 10.02
CA ASP A 120 -12.76 -7.50 11.21
C ASP A 120 -13.27 -6.07 11.39
N GLY A 121 -14.59 -5.89 11.27
CA GLY A 121 -15.27 -4.62 11.50
C GLY A 121 -15.43 -4.32 12.99
N ALA A 122 -15.44 -3.03 13.34
CA ALA A 122 -15.61 -2.57 14.72
C ALA A 122 -16.96 -2.95 15.35
N ASP A 123 -17.97 -3.28 14.52
CA ASP A 123 -19.29 -3.77 14.90
C ASP A 123 -19.38 -5.30 14.99
N GLY A 124 -18.27 -6.00 14.77
CA GLY A 124 -18.20 -7.47 14.72
C GLY A 124 -18.57 -8.07 13.36
N SER A 125 -18.85 -7.25 12.35
CA SER A 125 -18.99 -7.73 10.97
C SER A 125 -17.67 -8.26 10.42
N LYS A 126 -17.75 -9.13 9.41
CA LYS A 126 -16.59 -9.71 8.74
C LYS A 126 -16.76 -9.61 7.24
N LEU A 127 -15.70 -9.20 6.56
CA LEU A 127 -15.57 -9.32 5.11
C LEU A 127 -14.37 -10.20 4.79
N TYR A 128 -14.54 -11.15 3.88
CA TYR A 128 -13.53 -12.14 3.55
C TYR A 128 -12.78 -11.74 2.29
N LEU A 129 -11.45 -11.82 2.35
CA LEU A 129 -10.60 -11.64 1.20
C LEU A 129 -10.77 -12.83 0.27
N ASN A 130 -11.31 -12.59 -0.91
CA ASN A 130 -11.56 -13.60 -1.92
C ASN A 130 -10.78 -13.29 -3.19
N VAL A 131 -10.36 -14.35 -3.88
CA VAL A 131 -9.81 -14.32 -5.23
C VAL A 131 -10.94 -14.57 -6.22
N ASP A 132 -11.08 -13.69 -7.21
CA ASP A 132 -11.99 -13.90 -8.33
C ASP A 132 -11.34 -14.83 -9.38
N GLU A 133 -11.53 -16.13 -9.18
CA GLU A 133 -11.06 -17.19 -10.07
C GLU A 133 -11.74 -17.20 -11.46
N SER A 134 -12.81 -16.41 -11.64
CA SER A 134 -13.49 -16.34 -12.94
C SER A 134 -12.74 -15.45 -13.95
N ALA A 135 -11.79 -14.63 -13.49
CA ALA A 135 -10.97 -13.79 -14.35
C ALA A 135 -10.07 -14.63 -15.27
N ALA A 136 -10.09 -14.33 -16.57
CA ALA A 136 -9.30 -15.05 -17.57
C ALA A 136 -7.80 -14.72 -17.56
N THR A 137 -7.42 -13.57 -16.97
CA THR A 137 -6.03 -13.13 -16.81
C THR A 137 -5.36 -13.85 -15.65
N SER A 138 -4.02 -13.86 -15.65
CA SER A 138 -3.28 -14.44 -14.52
C SER A 138 -3.26 -13.54 -13.28
N TYR A 139 -3.46 -12.22 -13.44
CA TYR A 139 -3.76 -11.34 -12.32
C TYR A 139 -5.25 -11.46 -12.00
N LYS A 140 -5.56 -11.96 -10.80
CA LYS A 140 -6.92 -12.16 -10.30
C LYS A 140 -7.34 -10.96 -9.45
N PRO A 141 -8.50 -10.35 -9.73
CA PRO A 141 -9.10 -9.38 -8.82
C PRO A 141 -9.30 -9.99 -7.43
N LEU A 142 -9.11 -9.16 -6.41
CA LEU A 142 -9.44 -9.49 -5.04
C LEU A 142 -10.70 -8.71 -4.62
N THR A 143 -11.49 -9.30 -3.73
CA THR A 143 -12.68 -8.66 -3.15
C THR A 143 -12.76 -8.89 -1.65
N PHE A 144 -13.44 -7.99 -0.97
CA PHE A 144 -13.91 -8.15 0.41
C PHE A 144 -15.43 -8.38 0.40
N ASP A 145 -15.85 -9.63 0.54
CA ASP A 145 -17.27 -10.02 0.51
C ASP A 145 -17.75 -10.60 1.85
N ALA A 146 -19.05 -10.59 2.10
CA ALA A 146 -19.62 -11.18 3.31
C ALA A 146 -19.47 -12.72 3.41
N VAL A 147 -19.11 -13.38 2.31
CA VAL A 147 -18.96 -14.85 2.23
C VAL A 147 -17.54 -15.17 1.76
N ALA A 148 -16.88 -16.09 2.45
CA ALA A 148 -15.59 -16.64 2.01
C ALA A 148 -15.81 -17.63 0.85
N SER A 149 -15.32 -17.28 -0.34
CA SER A 149 -15.19 -18.21 -1.47
C SER A 149 -13.78 -18.78 -1.56
N THR A 150 -12.76 -18.01 -1.19
CA THR A 150 -11.38 -18.51 -1.05
C THR A 150 -11.19 -19.06 0.36
N THR A 151 -10.86 -20.35 0.46
CA THR A 151 -10.85 -21.10 1.73
C THR A 151 -9.56 -21.89 1.95
N ASP A 152 -8.55 -21.62 1.15
CA ASP A 152 -7.24 -22.24 1.17
C ASP A 152 -6.13 -21.20 1.43
N TRP A 153 -6.46 -20.07 2.05
CA TRP A 153 -5.46 -19.15 2.57
C TRP A 153 -4.63 -19.82 3.67
N GLY A 154 -3.41 -19.33 3.85
CA GLY A 154 -2.49 -19.83 4.88
C GLY A 154 -1.29 -18.93 5.07
N LEU A 155 -0.36 -19.43 5.88
CA LEU A 155 0.91 -18.77 6.18
C LEU A 155 2.09 -19.68 5.87
N GLU A 156 3.11 -19.14 5.23
CA GLU A 156 4.45 -19.72 5.18
C GLU A 156 5.40 -18.80 5.94
N GLY A 157 5.68 -19.15 7.22
CA GLY A 157 6.29 -18.19 8.14
C GLY A 157 5.32 -17.06 8.46
N ASP A 158 5.67 -15.82 8.11
CA ASP A 158 4.79 -14.65 8.20
C ASP A 158 4.16 -14.25 6.85
N THR A 159 4.48 -14.97 5.77
CA THR A 159 4.02 -14.65 4.41
C THR A 159 2.62 -15.21 4.18
N ILE A 160 1.71 -14.38 3.66
CA ILE A 160 0.37 -14.77 3.21
C ILE A 160 0.47 -15.56 1.92
N ILE A 161 -0.13 -16.75 1.90
CA ILE A 161 -0.15 -17.63 0.73
C ILE A 161 -1.56 -18.19 0.48
N ALA A 162 -1.91 -18.49 -0.77
CA ALA A 162 -2.85 -19.56 -1.07
C ALA A 162 -2.10 -20.90 -1.00
N THR A 163 -2.77 -21.94 -0.51
CA THR A 163 -2.14 -23.24 -0.26
C THR A 163 -2.46 -24.27 -1.35
N ALA A 164 -3.50 -24.07 -2.17
CA ALA A 164 -3.94 -25.04 -3.16
C ALA A 164 -4.46 -24.38 -4.47
N PRO A 165 -3.59 -24.07 -5.45
CA PRO A 165 -2.15 -24.35 -5.47
C PRO A 165 -1.37 -23.37 -4.59
N ARG A 166 -0.13 -23.75 -4.21
CA ARG A 166 0.75 -22.86 -3.46
C ARG A 166 1.10 -21.62 -4.31
N GLN A 167 0.65 -20.45 -3.88
CA GLN A 167 0.92 -19.16 -4.53
C GLN A 167 1.01 -18.06 -3.47
N LEU A 168 1.97 -17.14 -3.65
CA LEU A 168 2.26 -16.07 -2.68
C LEU A 168 2.49 -14.70 -3.34
N ASN A 169 2.40 -14.64 -4.66
CA ASN A 169 2.66 -13.42 -5.41
C ASN A 169 1.39 -12.58 -5.49
N PHE A 170 1.56 -11.30 -5.24
CA PHE A 170 0.56 -10.27 -5.47
C PHE A 170 1.12 -9.24 -6.44
N LEU A 171 0.26 -8.50 -7.11
CA LEU A 171 0.64 -7.28 -7.81
C LEU A 171 0.19 -6.09 -6.98
N ALA A 172 1.08 -5.12 -6.78
CA ALA A 172 0.75 -3.78 -6.34
C ALA A 172 0.83 -2.84 -7.54
N CYS A 173 -0.30 -2.26 -7.92
CA CYS A 173 -0.47 -1.42 -9.10
C CYS A 173 -0.76 0.03 -8.70
N SER A 174 0.02 0.98 -9.21
CA SER A 174 -0.12 2.40 -8.86
C SER A 174 -1.49 2.94 -9.24
N THR A 175 -2.14 3.69 -8.36
CA THR A 175 -3.36 4.42 -8.72
C THR A 175 -3.03 5.88 -9.06
N SER A 176 -4.07 6.71 -9.27
CA SER A 176 -3.89 8.16 -9.35
C SER A 176 -3.51 8.79 -8.01
N ASP A 177 -3.75 8.09 -6.90
CA ASP A 177 -3.29 8.45 -5.57
C ASP A 177 -1.95 7.74 -5.30
N ALA A 178 -0.93 8.51 -4.92
CA ALA A 178 0.40 7.97 -4.66
C ALA A 178 0.47 7.10 -3.40
N ASP A 179 -0.50 7.28 -2.49
CA ASP A 179 -0.58 6.55 -1.22
C ASP A 179 -1.49 5.33 -1.29
N VAL A 180 -2.10 5.06 -2.46
CA VAL A 180 -3.01 3.91 -2.64
C VAL A 180 -2.59 3.10 -3.87
N TYR A 181 -2.46 1.79 -3.66
CA TYR A 181 -2.17 0.83 -4.72
C TYR A 181 -3.30 -0.19 -4.81
N ASP A 182 -3.70 -0.49 -6.05
CA ASP A 182 -4.56 -1.62 -6.32
C ASP A 182 -3.77 -2.92 -6.08
N VAL A 183 -4.40 -3.89 -5.42
CA VAL A 183 -3.79 -5.20 -5.19
C VAL A 183 -4.53 -6.29 -5.95
N PHE A 184 -3.77 -7.17 -6.60
CA PHE A 184 -4.27 -8.34 -7.31
C PHE A 184 -3.50 -9.58 -6.83
N PHE A 185 -4.14 -10.75 -6.87
CA PHE A 185 -3.45 -12.01 -6.69
C PHE A 185 -2.83 -12.45 -8.01
N GLN A 186 -1.57 -12.87 -8.02
CA GLN A 186 -0.86 -13.17 -9.26
C GLN A 186 -0.58 -14.66 -9.39
N GLU A 187 -1.18 -15.29 -10.39
CA GLU A 187 -1.00 -16.71 -10.70
C GLU A 187 -0.10 -16.96 -11.92
N GLY A 188 0.36 -15.90 -12.58
CA GLY A 188 1.20 -15.98 -13.77
C GLY A 188 2.03 -14.71 -13.95
N ASN A 189 1.99 -14.12 -15.15
CA ASN A 189 2.81 -12.98 -15.53
C ASN A 189 2.06 -11.86 -16.26
N ASP A 190 0.74 -11.97 -16.45
CA ASP A 190 -0.08 -10.88 -16.98
C ASP A 190 -0.04 -9.68 -16.01
N MET A 191 -0.14 -8.48 -16.56
CA MET A 191 -0.20 -7.24 -15.79
C MET A 191 -1.36 -6.37 -16.30
N PRO A 192 -2.09 -5.66 -15.41
CA PRO A 192 -3.09 -4.67 -15.83
C PRO A 192 -2.51 -3.63 -16.80
N ALA A 193 -3.20 -3.42 -17.92
CA ALA A 193 -2.77 -2.44 -18.92
C ALA A 193 -2.99 -1.00 -18.43
N GLY A 194 -2.07 -0.09 -18.78
CA GLY A 194 -2.20 1.34 -18.48
C GLY A 194 -1.75 1.75 -17.07
N THR A 195 -1.28 0.80 -16.26
CA THR A 195 -0.82 1.04 -14.89
C THR A 195 0.55 0.40 -14.66
N SER A 196 1.39 1.03 -13.82
CA SER A 196 2.65 0.45 -13.38
C SER A 196 2.40 -0.50 -12.21
N CYS A 197 2.75 -1.77 -12.37
CA CYS A 197 2.58 -2.79 -11.35
C CYS A 197 3.93 -3.41 -10.95
N THR A 198 4.07 -3.74 -9.68
CA THR A 198 5.24 -4.46 -9.13
C THR A 198 4.76 -5.72 -8.44
N LEU A 199 5.48 -6.82 -8.64
CA LEU A 199 5.22 -8.06 -7.92
C LEU A 199 5.73 -7.92 -6.48
N VAL A 200 4.85 -8.24 -5.53
CA VAL A 200 5.10 -8.12 -4.09
C VAL A 200 4.60 -9.36 -3.37
N THR A 201 5.02 -9.52 -2.13
CA THR A 201 4.49 -10.51 -1.19
C THR A 201 3.83 -9.77 -0.02
N LEU A 202 2.85 -10.41 0.61
CA LEU A 202 2.15 -9.84 1.75
C LEU A 202 2.53 -10.61 3.02
N HIS A 203 2.77 -9.88 4.09
CA HIS A 203 3.32 -10.41 5.34
C HIS A 203 2.54 -9.92 6.54
N LEU A 204 2.54 -10.71 7.60
CA LEU A 204 2.23 -10.19 8.92
C LEU A 204 3.32 -9.21 9.35
N PRO A 205 3.00 -8.15 10.09
CA PRO A 205 3.99 -7.35 10.76
C PRO A 205 4.87 -8.27 11.62
N CYS A 206 6.18 -8.25 11.39
CA CYS A 206 7.10 -8.94 12.26
C CYS A 206 6.85 -8.44 13.69
N LEU A 207 6.60 -9.35 14.63
CA LEU A 207 6.57 -9.01 16.05
C LEU A 207 7.97 -8.52 16.42
N CYS A 208 8.10 -7.22 16.64
CA CYS A 208 9.33 -6.58 17.09
C CYS A 208 9.75 -7.10 18.47
#